data_AF-A0A3E0QWG4-F1
#
_entry.id   AF-A0A3E0QWG4-F1
#
_cell.length_a   1.000
_cell.length_b   1.000
_cell.length_c   1.000
_cell.angle_alpha   90.00
_cell.angle_beta   90.00
_cell.angle_gamma   90.00
#
_symmetry.space_group_name_H-M   'P 1'
#
loop_
_entity.id
_entity.type
_entity.pdbx_description
1 polymer ?
#
loop_
_entity_poly.entity_id
_entity_poly.type
_entity_poly.pdbx_seq_one_letter_code
_entity_poly.pdbx_strand_id
1 'polypeptide(L)'
;MDKYADTLEVINKMAMVKMAMNNHKGKIEDLKSEMIISMMTSEIDELKEAVSNENILEIIEEAADIMNFLVGLIYKQIKLYRIRKDD
;
A
#
# COMPACT_ATOMS: atom_id res chain seq x y z
N MET A 1 -7.96 -24.14 0.46
CA MET A 1 -7.06 -23.04 0.88
C MET A 1 -7.85 -22.19 1.86
N ASP A 2 -7.22 -21.57 2.85
CA ASP A 2 -7.94 -20.69 3.79
C ASP A 2 -8.41 -19.45 3.03
N LYS A 3 -9.70 -19.07 3.16
CA LYS A 3 -10.30 -17.94 2.41
C LYS A 3 -9.52 -16.64 2.59
N TYR A 4 -8.89 -16.45 3.75
CA TYR A 4 -8.06 -15.28 4.02
C TYR A 4 -6.71 -15.36 3.30
N ALA A 5 -6.13 -16.56 3.17
CA ALA A 5 -4.91 -16.76 2.39
C ALA A 5 -5.16 -16.45 0.90
N ASP A 6 -6.28 -16.91 0.35
CA ASP A 6 -6.68 -16.59 -1.03
C ASP A 6 -6.86 -15.08 -1.23
N THR A 7 -7.51 -14.42 -0.26
CA THR A 7 -7.72 -12.96 -0.28
C THR A 7 -6.41 -12.19 -0.26
N LEU A 8 -5.48 -12.59 0.62
CA LEU A 8 -4.15 -11.97 0.69
C LEU A 8 -3.36 -12.16 -0.61
N GLU A 9 -3.48 -13.31 -1.28
CA GLU A 9 -2.84 -13.53 -2.57
C GLU A 9 -3.38 -12.57 -3.65
N VAL A 10 -4.71 -12.36 -3.68
CA VAL A 10 -5.34 -11.41 -4.62
C VAL A 10 -4.86 -9.99 -4.37
N ILE A 11 -4.87 -9.52 -3.12
CA ILE A 11 -4.43 -8.16 -2.76
C ILE A 11 -2.93 -7.98 -3.09
N ASN A 12 -2.10 -8.99 -2.81
CA ASN A 12 -0.67 -8.95 -3.16
C ASN A 12 -0.44 -8.82 -4.66
N LYS A 13 -1.17 -9.58 -5.48
CA LYS A 13 -1.05 -9.47 -6.94
C LYS A 13 -1.48 -8.10 -7.43
N MET A 14 -2.60 -7.56 -6.92
CA MET A 14 -3.06 -6.23 -7.29
C MET A 14 -2.07 -5.15 -6.87
N ALA A 15 -1.51 -5.26 -5.66
CA ALA A 15 -0.52 -4.32 -5.14
C ALA A 15 0.74 -4.24 -6.02
N MET A 16 1.21 -5.38 -6.52
CA MET A 16 2.30 -5.42 -7.50
C MET A 16 1.95 -4.73 -8.81
N VAL A 17 0.72 -4.91 -9.32
CA VAL A 17 0.24 -4.24 -10.55
C VAL A 17 0.20 -2.73 -10.33
N LYS A 18 -0.42 -2.26 -9.23
CA LYS A 18 -0.53 -0.83 -8.92
C LYS A 18 0.85 -0.19 -8.69
N MET A 19 1.80 -0.87 -8.03
CA MET A 19 3.19 -0.40 -7.94
C MET A 19 3.83 -0.25 -9.32
N ALA A 20 3.64 -1.23 -10.22
CA ALA A 20 4.19 -1.16 -11.58
C ALA A 20 3.59 0.01 -12.38
N MET A 21 2.27 0.24 -12.25
CA MET A 21 1.58 1.37 -12.88
C MET A 21 2.06 2.71 -12.33
N ASN A 22 2.27 2.80 -11.01
CA ASN A 22 2.70 4.01 -10.32
C ASN A 22 4.22 4.23 -10.31
N ASN A 23 5.02 3.37 -10.95
CA ASN A 23 6.49 3.45 -10.95
C ASN A 23 7.05 4.80 -11.45
N HIS A 24 6.29 5.52 -12.29
CA HIS A 24 6.64 6.86 -12.78
C HIS A 24 6.48 7.98 -11.73
N LYS A 25 5.75 7.73 -10.63
CA LYS A 25 5.48 8.70 -9.55
C LYS A 25 6.60 8.81 -8.52
N GLY A 26 7.67 8.02 -8.68
CA GLY A 26 8.79 7.94 -7.74
C GLY A 26 8.59 6.85 -6.69
N LYS A 27 9.47 6.85 -5.68
CA LYS A 27 9.54 5.80 -4.65
C LYS A 27 8.86 6.24 -3.36
N ILE A 28 8.01 5.38 -2.80
CA ILE A 28 7.27 5.67 -1.57
C ILE A 28 8.23 5.93 -0.40
N GLU A 29 9.31 5.16 -0.28
CA GLU A 29 10.26 5.24 0.83
C GLU A 29 11.08 6.54 0.87
N ASP A 30 11.13 7.27 -0.23
CA ASP A 30 11.82 8.56 -0.33
C ASP A 30 10.96 9.70 0.26
N LEU A 31 9.64 9.52 0.37
CA LEU A 31 8.72 10.49 0.97
C LEU A 31 8.87 10.57 2.49
N LYS A 32 8.50 11.70 3.10
CA LYS A 32 8.40 11.82 4.56
C LYS A 32 7.33 10.86 5.10
N SER A 33 7.53 10.31 6.30
CA SER A 33 6.60 9.34 6.89
C SER A 33 5.18 9.90 7.05
N GLU A 34 5.07 11.18 7.39
CA GLU A 34 3.79 11.89 7.50
C GLU A 34 3.08 12.00 6.14
N MET A 35 3.83 12.18 5.05
CA MET A 35 3.27 12.20 3.70
C MET A 35 2.78 10.82 3.29
N ILE A 36 3.53 9.76 3.60
CA ILE A 36 3.11 8.38 3.32
C ILE A 36 1.80 8.06 4.05
N ILE A 37 1.68 8.46 5.33
CA ILE A 37 0.45 8.30 6.11
C ILE A 37 -0.70 9.12 5.52
N SER A 38 -0.43 10.36 5.10
CA SER A 38 -1.44 11.21 4.45
C SER A 38 -1.97 10.57 3.17
N MET A 39 -1.10 10.04 2.31
CA MET A 39 -1.50 9.38 1.07
C MET A 39 -2.28 8.09 1.35
N MET A 40 -1.80 7.26 2.28
CA MET A 40 -2.53 6.07 2.72
C MET A 40 -3.92 6.39 3.27
N THR A 41 -4.08 7.55 3.92
CA THR A 41 -5.39 8.01 4.42
C THR A 41 -6.32 8.39 3.26
N SER A 42 -5.80 9.01 2.21
CA SER A 42 -6.56 9.25 0.97
C SER A 42 -7.05 7.95 0.35
N GLU A 43 -6.20 6.93 0.24
CA GLU A 43 -6.61 5.61 -0.28
C GLU A 43 -7.68 4.93 0.60
N ILE A 44 -7.66 5.17 1.92
CA ILE A 44 -8.73 4.70 2.82
C ILE A 44 -10.05 5.41 2.50
N ASP A 45 -10.02 6.69 2.15
CA ASP A 45 -11.23 7.42 1.77
C ASP A 45 -11.76 6.96 0.41
N GLU A 46 -10.89 6.68 -0.56
CA GLU A 46 -11.26 6.08 -1.85
C GLU A 46 -11.85 4.67 -1.67
N LEU A 47 -11.27 3.85 -0.79
CA LEU A 47 -11.83 2.54 -0.43
C LEU A 47 -13.25 2.66 0.17
N LYS A 48 -13.51 3.66 1.02
CA LYS A 48 -14.86 3.88 1.58
C LYS A 48 -15.86 4.22 0.48
N GLU A 49 -15.46 5.05 -0.49
CA GLU A 49 -16.29 5.39 -1.64
C GLU A 49 -16.57 4.14 -2.50
N ALA A 50 -15.55 3.36 -2.82
CA ALA A 50 -15.69 2.11 -3.58
C ALA A 50 -16.64 1.11 -2.90
N VAL A 51 -16.56 0.98 -1.56
CA VAL A 51 -17.49 0.17 -0.76
C VAL A 51 -18.92 0.72 -0.84
N SER A 52 -19.10 2.04 -0.71
CA SER A 52 -20.42 2.67 -0.83
C SER A 52 -21.05 2.48 -2.21
N ASN A 53 -20.23 2.40 -3.25
CA ASN A 53 -20.65 2.20 -4.63
C ASN A 53 -20.76 0.72 -5.03
N GLU A 54 -20.49 -0.20 -4.11
CA GLU A 54 -20.44 -1.66 -4.35
C GLU A 54 -19.50 -2.05 -5.51
N ASN A 55 -18.46 -1.23 -5.78
CA ASN A 55 -17.54 -1.46 -6.89
C ASN A 55 -16.42 -2.43 -6.46
N ILE A 56 -16.63 -3.72 -6.74
CA ILE A 56 -15.73 -4.80 -6.35
C ILE A 56 -14.28 -4.58 -6.82
N LEU A 57 -14.09 -4.07 -8.05
CA LEU A 57 -12.75 -3.89 -8.60
C LEU A 57 -12.02 -2.77 -7.86
N GLU A 58 -12.65 -1.61 -7.70
CA GLU A 58 -12.07 -0.47 -6.97
C GLU A 58 -11.79 -0.84 -5.51
N ILE A 59 -12.66 -1.60 -4.85
CA ILE A 59 -12.40 -2.10 -3.48
C ILE A 59 -11.06 -2.87 -3.40
N ILE A 60 -10.78 -3.72 -4.40
CA ILE A 60 -9.53 -4.49 -4.45
C ILE A 60 -8.34 -3.59 -4.79
N GLU A 61 -8.51 -2.62 -5.68
CA GLU A 61 -7.48 -1.67 -6.08
C GLU A 61 -7.05 -0.76 -4.92
N GLU A 62 -8.00 -0.20 -4.17
CA GLU A 62 -7.66 0.72 -3.07
C GLU A 62 -7.16 -0.03 -1.84
N ALA A 63 -7.64 -1.25 -1.58
CA ALA A 63 -7.03 -2.12 -0.59
C ALA A 63 -5.55 -2.41 -0.91
N ALA A 64 -5.22 -2.57 -2.20
CA ALA A 64 -3.87 -2.80 -2.67
C ALA A 64 -2.98 -1.54 -2.55
N ASP A 65 -3.50 -0.35 -2.83
CA ASP A 65 -2.76 0.90 -2.64
C ASP A 65 -2.49 1.19 -1.15
N ILE A 66 -3.46 0.95 -0.26
CA ILE A 66 -3.24 1.01 1.19
C ILE A 66 -2.09 0.09 1.60
N MET A 67 -2.08 -1.15 1.10
CA MET A 67 -1.02 -2.11 1.41
C MET A 67 0.34 -1.64 0.88
N ASN A 68 0.40 -1.05 -0.31
CA ASN A 68 1.62 -0.50 -0.87
C ASN A 68 2.20 0.62 0.00
N PHE A 69 1.38 1.56 0.48
CA PHE A 69 1.86 2.62 1.37
C PHE A 69 2.29 2.08 2.73
N LEU A 70 1.55 1.13 3.31
CA LEU A 70 1.94 0.48 4.57
C LEU A 70 3.29 -0.22 4.44
N VAL A 71 3.47 -1.03 3.40
CA VAL A 71 4.74 -1.74 3.14
C VAL A 71 5.88 -0.74 2.91
N GLY A 72 5.66 0.31 2.13
CA GLY A 72 6.64 1.37 1.90
C GLY A 72 7.07 2.08 3.20
N LEU A 73 6.12 2.40 4.07
CA LEU A 73 6.39 3.00 5.38
C LEU A 73 7.24 2.07 6.26
N ILE A 74 6.84 0.80 6.37
CA ILE A 74 7.56 -0.18 7.21
C ILE A 74 8.96 -0.45 6.65
N TYR A 75 9.11 -0.59 5.33
CA TYR A 75 10.42 -0.75 4.69
C TYR A 75 11.35 0.41 5.04
N LYS A 76 10.86 1.66 4.98
CA LYS A 76 11.63 2.85 5.38
C LYS A 76 12.11 2.76 6.83
N GLN A 77 11.26 2.36 7.78
CA GLN A 77 11.65 2.22 9.18
C GLN A 77 12.69 1.11 9.39
N ILE A 78 12.53 -0.04 8.73
CA ILE A 78 13.49 -1.15 8.79
C ILE A 78 14.86 -0.70 8.27
N LYS A 79 14.88 0.04 7.15
CA LYS A 79 16.11 0.59 6.56
C LYS A 79 16.83 1.53 7.55
N LEU A 80 16.10 2.45 8.18
CA LEU A 80 16.66 3.37 9.18
C LEU A 80 17.20 2.64 10.42
N TYR A 81 16.49 1.61 10.90
CA TYR A 81 16.93 0.81 12.04
C TYR A 81 18.24 0.06 11.75
N ARG A 82 18.38 -0.51 10.55
CA ARG A 82 19.59 -1.23 10.14
C ARG A 82 20.81 -0.32 10.09
N ILE A 83 20.68 0.87 9.49
CA ILE A 83 21.77 1.86 9.41
C ILE A 83 22.28 2.21 10.83
N ARG A 84 21.37 2.46 11.78
CA ARG A 84 21.73 2.80 13.17
C ARG A 84 22.39 1.66 13.96
N LYS A 85 22.22 0.41 13.55
CA LYS A 85 22.83 -0.75 14.21
C LYS A 85 24.27 -0.99 13.74
N ASP A 86 24.56 -0.55 12.51
CA ASP A 86 25.86 -0.71 11.87
C ASP A 86 26.80 0.50 12.13
N ASP A 87 26.29 1.56 12.78
CA ASP A 87 27.02 2.69 13.38
C ASP A 87 27.36 2.40 14.87
#